data_AF-A0A158GBG0-F1
#
_entry.id   AF-A0A158GBG0-F1
#
_cell.length_a   1.000
_cell.length_b   1.000
_cell.length_c   1.000
_cell.angle_alpha   90.00
_cell.angle_beta   90.00
_cell.angle_gamma   90.00
#
_symmetry.space_group_name_H-M   'P 1'
#
loop_
_entity.id
_entity.type
_entity.pdbx_description
1 polymer ?
#
loop_
_entity_poly.entity_id
_entity_poly.type
_entity_poly.pdbx_seq_one_letter_code
_entity_poly.pdbx_strand_id
1 'polypeptide(L)'
;MTITMDRPADERCDAALRAPGGVSTLGAMLQHFRLLEPVFDAMPDVVFFVKDEEARYAMVNRTLARRCGQKDKQALIGKTAEDVFPRRFGRIYTAQDKAIIEEGNQLIDQLELHLYAGREPGWCMTCKQPLHDDAGKVVGLAGISRDLQAAEGTHPAYSRLAAVVQHIQENFVQPLNMRQLASMANMSIAQLERYFHKVFHLTPRQVLLKTRLDAATALLVTHDKVTDVAALCGYTDHSAFTRQFKATVGITPTEYRSLLHAGAAPDKV
;
A
#
# COMPACT_ATOMS: atom_id res chain seq x y z
N MET A 1 9.97 4.81 -15.61
CA MET A 1 10.82 5.96 -15.22
C MET A 1 10.32 6.39 -13.85
N THR A 2 10.93 5.84 -12.81
CA THR A 2 10.54 6.04 -11.41
C THR A 2 10.88 7.47 -11.05
N ILE A 3 9.87 8.33 -10.87
CA ILE A 3 10.08 9.68 -10.35
C ILE A 3 10.17 9.52 -8.84
N THR A 4 11.39 9.33 -8.36
CA THR A 4 11.75 9.54 -6.95
C THR A 4 11.54 11.03 -6.70
N MET A 5 10.41 11.40 -6.11
CA MET A 5 10.30 12.73 -5.49
C MET A 5 11.09 12.65 -4.19
N ASP A 6 12.39 12.93 -4.32
CA ASP A 6 13.27 13.23 -3.20
C ASP A 6 12.71 14.48 -2.52
N ARG A 7 11.88 14.28 -1.50
CA ARG A 7 11.44 15.37 -0.64
C ARG A 7 12.65 15.67 0.23
N PRO A 8 13.25 16.87 0.17
CA PRO A 8 14.37 17.17 1.05
C PRO A 8 13.92 16.92 2.48
N ALA A 9 14.62 16.01 3.17
CA ALA A 9 14.47 15.83 4.60
C ALA A 9 14.60 17.21 5.24
N ASP A 10 13.60 17.64 6.00
CA ASP A 10 13.63 18.92 6.70
C ASP A 10 14.65 18.79 7.85
N GLU A 11 15.93 19.00 7.55
CA GLU A 11 17.08 18.84 8.46
C GLU A 11 16.89 19.57 9.80
N ARG A 12 16.00 20.57 9.85
CA ARG A 12 15.68 21.34 11.06
C ARG A 12 14.78 20.58 12.04
N CYS A 13 13.94 19.65 11.58
CA CYS A 13 13.13 18.80 12.45
C CYS A 13 13.96 17.65 13.05
N ASP A 14 14.88 17.09 12.27
CA ASP A 14 15.73 15.96 12.68
C ASP A 14 16.67 16.30 13.85
N ALA A 15 17.15 17.55 13.93
CA ALA A 15 18.04 17.97 15.00
C ALA A 15 17.35 18.04 16.38
N ALA A 16 16.04 18.30 16.43
CA ALA A 16 15.28 18.47 17.68
C ALA A 16 14.78 17.16 18.30
N LEU A 17 14.80 16.06 17.54
CA LEU A 17 14.32 14.74 17.97
C LEU A 17 15.44 13.78 18.40
N ARG A 18 16.72 14.19 18.32
CA ARG A 18 17.83 13.37 18.79
C ARG A 18 17.79 13.25 20.31
N ALA A 19 17.45 12.05 20.78
CA ALA A 19 17.48 11.73 22.21
C ALA A 19 18.91 11.95 22.77
N PRO A 20 19.05 12.57 23.95
CA PRO A 20 20.36 12.76 24.55
C PRO A 20 20.96 11.42 25.02
N GLY A 21 21.98 10.93 24.32
CA GLY A 21 23.08 10.15 24.90
C GLY A 21 22.87 8.66 25.19
N GLY A 22 21.95 7.96 24.54
CA GLY A 22 21.83 6.50 24.62
C GLY A 22 21.79 5.86 23.24
N VAL A 23 22.38 4.67 23.07
CA VAL A 23 22.34 3.91 21.81
C VAL A 23 20.89 3.65 21.43
N SER A 24 20.42 4.27 20.34
CA SER A 24 19.08 4.10 19.77
C SER A 24 18.91 2.70 19.18
N THR A 25 18.76 1.69 20.04
CA THR A 25 18.41 0.33 19.61
C THR A 25 16.92 0.24 19.28
N LEU A 26 16.54 -0.74 18.45
CA LEU A 26 15.12 -1.05 18.22
C LEU A 26 14.37 -1.28 19.54
N GLY A 27 15.00 -1.96 20.50
CA GLY A 27 14.44 -2.20 21.83
C GLY A 27 14.11 -0.89 22.58
N ALA A 28 15.00 0.10 22.53
CA ALA A 28 14.75 1.42 23.11
C ALA A 28 13.63 2.17 22.37
N MET A 29 13.59 2.11 21.03
CA MET A 29 12.50 2.70 20.24
C MET A 29 11.14 2.10 20.59
N LEU A 30 11.07 0.76 20.73
CA LEU A 30 9.85 0.04 21.10
C LEU A 30 9.30 0.47 22.47
N GLN A 31 10.17 0.80 23.44
CA GLN A 31 9.71 1.33 24.72
C GLN A 31 8.96 2.66 24.55
N HIS A 32 9.44 3.54 23.67
CA HIS A 32 8.76 4.80 23.34
C HIS A 32 7.48 4.56 22.56
N PHE A 33 7.50 3.71 21.54
CA PHE A 33 6.30 3.39 20.75
C PHE A 33 5.18 2.77 21.60
N ARG A 34 5.52 1.94 22.59
CA ARG A 34 4.53 1.36 23.52
C ARG A 34 3.74 2.42 24.30
N LEU A 35 4.34 3.57 24.61
CA LEU A 35 3.62 4.67 25.27
C LEU A 35 2.50 5.24 24.39
N LEU A 36 2.63 5.13 23.06
CA LEU A 36 1.67 5.58 22.06
C LEU A 36 0.74 4.46 21.56
N GLU A 37 0.86 3.25 22.10
CA GLU A 37 0.05 2.10 21.71
C GLU A 37 -1.47 2.37 21.77
N PRO A 38 -2.02 3.07 22.78
CA PRO A 38 -3.45 3.42 22.78
C PRO A 38 -3.86 4.28 21.58
N VAL A 39 -2.98 5.17 21.11
CA VAL A 39 -3.22 6.02 19.93
C VAL A 39 -3.23 5.15 18.66
N PHE A 40 -2.27 4.23 18.52
CA PHE A 40 -2.23 3.32 17.38
C PHE A 40 -3.44 2.37 17.35
N ASP A 41 -3.89 1.89 18.51
CA ASP A 41 -5.08 1.04 18.65
C ASP A 41 -6.39 1.78 18.37
N ALA A 42 -6.42 3.11 18.52
CA ALA A 42 -7.61 3.94 18.30
C ALA A 42 -7.91 4.22 16.81
N MET A 43 -7.04 3.82 15.88
CA MET A 43 -7.22 4.01 14.43
C MET A 43 -7.79 2.73 13.77
N PRO A 44 -9.12 2.63 13.55
CA PRO A 44 -9.75 1.39 13.07
C PRO A 44 -9.45 1.05 11.59
N ASP A 45 -9.05 2.06 10.81
CA ASP A 45 -8.85 2.07 9.37
C ASP A 45 -7.36 2.22 8.99
N VAL A 46 -6.48 2.25 9.98
CA VAL A 46 -5.02 2.28 9.80
C VAL A 46 -4.41 1.08 10.51
N VAL A 47 -3.70 0.27 9.74
CA VAL A 47 -2.75 -0.70 10.28
C VAL A 47 -1.47 0.03 10.65
N PHE A 48 -0.95 -0.25 11.84
CA PHE A 48 0.39 0.17 12.27
C PHE A 48 1.19 -1.05 12.70
N PHE A 49 2.47 -1.09 12.32
CA PHE A 49 3.39 -2.13 12.74
C PHE A 49 4.83 -1.63 12.84
N VAL A 50 5.62 -2.31 13.67
CA VAL A 50 7.07 -2.24 13.73
C VAL A 50 7.62 -3.64 13.56
N LYS A 51 8.67 -3.78 12.76
CA LYS A 51 9.37 -5.05 12.52
C LYS A 51 10.85 -4.94 12.87
N ASP A 52 11.43 -6.06 13.29
CA ASP A 52 12.86 -6.21 13.57
C ASP A 52 13.70 -6.40 12.29
N GLU A 53 15.02 -6.56 12.48
CA GLU A 53 16.01 -6.77 11.40
C GLU A 53 15.71 -8.04 10.58
N GLU A 54 15.00 -9.01 11.16
CA GLU A 54 14.56 -10.24 10.50
C GLU A 54 13.17 -10.13 9.87
N ALA A 55 12.60 -8.92 9.78
CA ALA A 55 11.26 -8.63 9.26
C ALA A 55 10.11 -9.30 10.04
N ARG A 56 10.31 -9.58 11.33
CA ARG A 56 9.30 -10.12 12.23
C ARG A 56 8.62 -9.01 13.00
N TYR A 57 7.32 -9.15 13.26
CA TYR A 57 6.57 -8.15 14.02
C TYR A 57 7.09 -8.01 15.44
N ALA A 58 7.59 -6.82 15.78
CA ALA A 58 7.99 -6.44 17.12
C ALA A 58 6.89 -5.64 17.84
N MET A 59 6.03 -4.96 17.08
CA MET A 59 4.83 -4.28 17.57
C MET A 59 3.78 -4.22 16.47
N VAL A 60 2.50 -4.31 16.85
CA VAL A 60 1.36 -4.16 15.94
C VAL A 60 0.25 -3.40 16.66
N ASN A 61 -0.64 -2.74 15.92
CA ASN A 61 -1.88 -2.26 16.50
C ASN A 61 -3.01 -3.29 16.42
N ARG A 62 -4.11 -3.03 17.13
CA ARG A 62 -5.29 -3.90 17.17
C ARG A 62 -5.93 -4.13 15.81
N THR A 63 -5.86 -3.13 14.93
CA THR A 63 -6.39 -3.20 13.57
C THR A 63 -5.69 -4.30 12.77
N LEU A 64 -4.35 -4.41 12.83
CA LEU A 64 -3.63 -5.48 12.16
C LEU A 64 -3.98 -6.87 12.73
N ALA A 65 -4.05 -7.01 14.06
CA ALA A 65 -4.42 -8.29 14.68
C ALA A 65 -5.81 -8.76 14.20
N ARG A 66 -6.80 -7.86 14.16
CA ARG A 66 -8.15 -8.15 13.65
C ARG A 66 -8.14 -8.55 12.18
N ARG A 67 -7.36 -7.88 11.31
CA ARG A 67 -7.22 -8.26 9.89
C ARG A 67 -6.67 -9.67 9.72
N CYS A 68 -5.71 -10.05 10.56
CA CYS A 68 -5.17 -11.42 10.59
C CYS A 68 -6.09 -12.43 11.29
N GLY A 69 -7.31 -12.04 11.69
CA GLY A 69 -8.26 -12.91 12.38
C GLY A 69 -7.87 -13.26 13.81
N GLN A 70 -6.97 -12.50 14.42
CA GLN A 70 -6.48 -12.74 15.78
C GLN A 70 -7.18 -11.83 16.79
N LYS A 71 -7.52 -12.39 17.96
CA LYS A 71 -8.10 -11.63 19.09
C LYS A 71 -7.04 -10.88 19.89
N ASP A 72 -5.81 -11.38 19.86
CA ASP A 72 -4.67 -10.86 20.61
C ASP A 72 -3.52 -10.49 19.65
N LYS A 73 -2.91 -9.33 19.89
CA LYS A 73 -1.73 -8.85 19.19
C LYS A 73 -0.53 -9.77 19.39
N GLN A 74 -0.42 -10.40 20.56
CA GLN A 74 0.71 -11.27 20.90
C GLN A 74 0.81 -12.47 19.94
N ALA A 75 -0.30 -12.88 19.33
CA ALA A 75 -0.31 -13.93 18.32
C ALA A 75 0.48 -13.59 17.05
N LEU A 76 0.82 -12.33 16.81
CA LEU A 76 1.60 -11.87 15.65
C LEU A 76 3.06 -11.59 15.99
N ILE A 77 3.39 -11.34 17.27
CA ILE A 77 4.74 -10.94 17.68
C ILE A 77 5.75 -12.06 17.40
N GLY A 78 6.91 -11.69 16.85
CA GLY A 78 7.97 -12.62 16.43
C GLY A 78 7.69 -13.36 15.13
N LYS A 79 6.53 -13.15 14.49
CA LYS A 79 6.18 -13.74 13.20
C LYS A 79 6.46 -12.78 12.04
N THR A 80 6.75 -13.33 10.88
CA THR A 80 6.84 -12.53 9.63
C THR A 80 5.45 -12.33 9.02
N ALA A 81 5.36 -11.51 7.96
CA ALA A 81 4.10 -11.40 7.21
C ALA A 81 3.71 -12.75 6.56
N GLU A 82 4.70 -13.56 6.17
CA GLU A 82 4.50 -14.91 5.61
C GLU A 82 3.80 -15.86 6.57
N ASP A 83 4.05 -15.71 7.87
CA ASP A 83 3.48 -16.57 8.90
C ASP A 83 2.04 -16.18 9.29
N VAL A 84 1.61 -14.94 9.02
CA VAL A 84 0.32 -14.41 9.47
C VAL A 84 -0.68 -14.18 8.35
N PHE A 85 -0.22 -13.86 7.14
CA PHE A 85 -1.06 -13.70 5.95
C PHE A 85 -1.10 -15.01 5.15
N PRO A 86 -2.11 -15.21 4.27
CA PRO A 86 -2.10 -16.35 3.37
C PRO A 86 -0.77 -16.48 2.63
N ARG A 87 -0.21 -17.70 2.60
CA ARG A 87 1.20 -18.00 2.27
C ARG A 87 1.79 -17.19 1.11
N ARG A 88 1.01 -16.94 0.05
CA ARG A 88 1.52 -16.19 -1.11
C ARG A 88 1.64 -14.69 -0.86
N PHE A 89 0.63 -14.02 -0.27
CA PHE A 89 0.70 -12.58 0.04
C PHE A 89 1.77 -12.28 1.09
N GLY A 90 1.83 -13.10 2.14
CA GLY A 90 2.77 -12.88 3.23
C GLY A 90 4.24 -12.95 2.80
N ARG A 91 4.61 -13.88 1.89
CA ARG A 91 5.96 -13.96 1.29
C ARG A 91 6.43 -12.65 0.68
N ILE A 92 5.53 -11.97 -0.02
CA ILE A 92 5.86 -10.75 -0.76
C ILE A 92 6.06 -9.59 0.19
N TYR A 93 5.16 -9.42 1.16
CA TYR A 93 5.33 -8.39 2.17
C TYR A 93 6.64 -8.62 2.94
N THR A 94 6.96 -9.87 3.31
CA THR A 94 8.25 -10.21 3.94
C THR A 94 9.43 -9.87 3.03
N ALA A 95 9.37 -10.18 1.73
CA ALA A 95 10.46 -9.86 0.80
C ALA A 95 10.65 -8.34 0.62
N GLN A 96 9.55 -7.59 0.55
CA GLN A 96 9.58 -6.12 0.48
C GLN A 96 10.13 -5.52 1.78
N ASP A 97 9.73 -6.03 2.94
CA ASP A 97 10.25 -5.60 4.24
C ASP A 97 11.76 -5.85 4.35
N LYS A 98 12.23 -7.02 3.89
CA LYS A 98 13.66 -7.34 3.85
C LYS A 98 14.43 -6.41 2.92
N ALA A 99 13.91 -6.10 1.73
CA ALA A 99 14.55 -5.14 0.83
C ALA A 99 14.68 -3.75 1.47
N ILE A 100 13.67 -3.28 2.20
CA ILE A 100 13.75 -2.02 2.97
C ILE A 100 14.84 -2.08 4.04
N ILE A 101 14.92 -3.19 4.77
CA ILE A 101 15.91 -3.38 5.84
C ILE A 101 17.34 -3.47 5.28
N GLU A 102 17.52 -4.18 4.17
CA GLU A 102 18.82 -4.42 3.53
C GLU A 102 19.33 -3.20 2.76
N GLU A 103 18.45 -2.51 2.03
CA GLU A 103 18.82 -1.40 1.13
C GLU A 103 18.64 -0.02 1.78
N GLY A 104 17.91 0.09 2.90
CA GLY A 104 17.59 1.37 3.54
C GLY A 104 16.59 2.22 2.75
N ASN A 105 15.95 1.66 1.72
CA ASN A 105 14.99 2.37 0.89
C ASN A 105 13.66 2.55 1.63
N GLN A 106 13.02 3.71 1.48
CA GLN A 106 11.67 3.97 2.00
C GLN A 106 10.59 3.64 0.96
N LEU A 107 9.42 3.29 1.46
CA LEU A 107 8.20 3.13 0.66
C LEU A 107 7.21 4.20 1.10
N ILE A 108 6.78 5.05 0.16
CA ILE A 108 5.87 6.19 0.42
C ILE A 108 4.68 6.08 -0.52
N ASP A 109 3.47 6.19 0.04
CA ASP A 109 2.22 6.25 -0.70
C ASP A 109 2.10 5.18 -1.80
N GLN A 110 2.51 3.96 -1.45
CA GLN A 110 2.38 2.81 -2.35
C GLN A 110 0.96 2.29 -2.27
N LEU A 111 0.29 2.23 -3.44
CA LEU A 111 -0.97 1.52 -3.57
C LEU A 111 -0.70 0.02 -3.49
N GLU A 112 -1.30 -0.65 -2.51
CA GLU A 112 -1.19 -2.10 -2.30
C GLU A 112 -2.57 -2.73 -2.11
N LEU A 113 -2.76 -3.93 -2.66
CA LEU A 113 -3.93 -4.75 -2.35
C LEU A 113 -3.62 -5.60 -1.10
N HIS A 114 -4.39 -5.40 -0.03
CA HIS A 114 -4.32 -6.12 1.24
C HIS A 114 -5.58 -6.94 1.45
N LEU A 115 -5.60 -7.77 2.50
CA LEU A 115 -6.81 -8.45 2.95
C LEU A 115 -7.40 -7.70 4.15
N TYR A 116 -8.65 -7.27 4.02
CA TYR A 116 -9.45 -6.72 5.11
C TYR A 116 -9.92 -7.82 6.07
N ALA A 117 -10.52 -7.40 7.20
CA ALA A 117 -11.16 -8.32 8.13
C ALA A 117 -12.20 -9.17 7.39
N GLY A 118 -12.15 -10.50 7.55
CA GLY A 118 -12.98 -11.43 6.76
C GLY A 118 -12.31 -11.98 5.50
N ARG A 119 -11.06 -11.61 5.21
CA ARG A 119 -10.25 -12.05 4.05
C ARG A 119 -10.72 -11.51 2.70
N GLU A 120 -11.49 -10.43 2.69
CA GLU A 120 -11.86 -9.73 1.45
C GLU A 120 -10.69 -8.84 0.98
N PRO A 121 -10.35 -8.83 -0.32
CA PRO A 121 -9.34 -7.94 -0.86
C PRO A 121 -9.76 -6.47 -0.75
N GLY A 122 -8.80 -5.61 -0.39
CA GLY A 122 -9.04 -4.20 -0.16
C GLY A 122 -7.82 -3.35 -0.47
N TRP A 123 -8.04 -2.15 -0.99
CA TRP A 123 -6.96 -1.25 -1.38
C TRP A 123 -6.46 -0.41 -0.21
N CYS A 124 -5.15 -0.38 -0.03
CA CYS A 124 -4.47 0.39 1.00
C CYS A 124 -3.45 1.36 0.38
N MET A 125 -3.25 2.48 1.07
CA MET A 125 -2.06 3.30 0.90
C MET A 125 -1.06 2.92 1.99
N THR A 126 0.07 2.33 1.58
CA THR A 126 1.11 1.86 2.49
C THR A 126 2.30 2.83 2.49
N CYS A 127 2.83 3.07 3.69
CA CYS A 127 4.13 3.71 3.91
C CYS A 127 4.98 2.81 4.81
N LYS A 128 6.26 2.64 4.49
CA LYS A 128 7.24 1.92 5.30
C LYS A 128 8.53 2.71 5.38
N GLN A 129 9.00 2.89 6.60
CA GLN A 129 10.17 3.68 6.94
C GLN A 129 11.20 2.79 7.62
N PRO A 130 12.44 2.72 7.12
CA PRO A 130 13.52 2.07 7.85
C PRO A 130 13.79 2.82 9.16
N LEU A 131 14.00 2.06 10.24
CA LEU A 131 14.39 2.59 11.54
C LEU A 131 15.90 2.47 11.67
N HIS A 132 16.57 3.56 12.03
CA HIS A 132 18.03 3.62 12.12
C HIS A 132 18.50 3.82 13.56
N ASP A 133 19.57 3.14 13.94
CA ASP A 133 20.30 3.48 15.17
C ASP A 133 21.13 4.75 15.02
N ASP A 134 21.81 5.17 16.09
CA ASP A 134 22.64 6.39 16.08
C ASP A 134 23.86 6.29 15.15
N ALA A 135 24.25 5.07 14.75
CA ALA A 135 25.31 4.82 13.79
C ALA A 135 24.79 4.84 12.34
N GLY A 136 23.48 5.02 12.14
CA GLY A 136 22.84 5.01 10.82
C GLY A 136 22.61 3.60 10.27
N LYS A 137 22.76 2.54 11.08
CA LYS A 137 22.43 1.17 10.68
C LYS A 137 20.92 0.98 10.76
N VAL A 138 20.32 0.36 9.74
CA VAL A 138 18.92 -0.06 9.80
C VAL A 138 18.78 -1.18 10.85
N VAL A 139 17.96 -0.94 11.87
CA VAL A 139 17.67 -1.87 12.99
C VAL A 139 16.26 -2.46 12.93
N GLY A 140 15.51 -2.16 11.87
CA GLY A 140 14.15 -2.62 11.65
C GLY A 140 13.38 -1.66 10.74
N LEU A 141 12.06 -1.74 10.75
CA LEU A 141 11.19 -0.80 10.06
C LEU A 141 9.91 -0.52 10.83
N ALA A 142 9.31 0.63 10.57
CA ALA A 142 7.94 0.94 10.98
C ALA A 142 7.10 1.21 9.72
N GLY A 143 5.82 0.88 9.78
CA GLY A 143 4.94 1.10 8.65
C GLY A 143 3.49 1.31 9.04
N ILE A 144 2.78 1.96 8.13
CA ILE A 144 1.34 2.10 8.17
C ILE A 144 0.71 1.65 6.85
N SER A 145 -0.49 1.09 6.94
CA SER A 145 -1.34 0.85 5.77
C SER A 145 -2.73 1.41 6.07
N ARG A 146 -3.10 2.47 5.37
CA ARG A 146 -4.40 3.14 5.51
C ARG A 146 -5.37 2.59 4.48
N ASP A 147 -6.56 2.21 4.91
CA ASP A 147 -7.61 1.80 3.99
C ASP A 147 -8.07 2.96 3.13
N LEU A 148 -8.24 2.72 1.83
CA LEU A 148 -8.84 3.68 0.93
C LEU A 148 -10.36 3.61 1.10
N GLN A 149 -10.90 4.53 1.89
CA GLN A 149 -12.35 4.69 2.03
C GLN A 149 -12.97 5.24 0.75
N ALA A 150 -14.27 4.99 0.57
CA ALA A 150 -15.05 5.63 -0.49
C ALA A 150 -15.03 7.14 -0.26
N ALA A 151 -14.73 7.90 -1.31
CA ALA A 151 -14.70 9.36 -1.19
C ALA A 151 -16.09 9.88 -0.84
N GLU A 152 -16.19 10.68 0.23
CA GLU A 152 -17.46 11.22 0.70
C GLU A 152 -17.76 12.57 0.03
N GLY A 153 -19.01 12.74 -0.40
CA GLY A 153 -19.49 13.87 -1.22
C GLY A 153 -19.56 15.24 -0.54
N THR A 154 -18.83 15.46 0.56
CA THR A 154 -18.97 16.65 1.40
C THR A 154 -18.14 17.85 0.92
N HIS A 155 -17.14 17.64 0.05
CA HIS A 155 -16.29 18.72 -0.44
C HIS A 155 -16.96 19.48 -1.61
N PRO A 156 -16.92 20.83 -1.67
CA PRO A 156 -17.54 21.61 -2.76
C PRO A 156 -16.98 21.30 -4.16
N ALA A 157 -15.75 20.80 -4.23
CA ALA A 157 -15.14 20.35 -5.48
C ALA A 157 -15.47 18.90 -5.86
N TYR A 158 -16.18 18.15 -5.00
CA TYR A 158 -16.41 16.71 -5.16
C TYR A 158 -17.07 16.39 -6.51
N SER A 159 -18.13 17.10 -6.89
CA SER A 159 -18.82 16.86 -8.18
C SER A 159 -17.89 17.00 -9.39
N ARG A 160 -17.03 18.03 -9.39
CA ARG A 160 -16.05 18.26 -10.46
C ARG A 160 -14.97 17.19 -10.49
N LEU A 161 -14.50 16.74 -9.34
CA LEU A 161 -13.50 15.67 -9.27
C LEU A 161 -14.11 14.29 -9.56
N ALA A 162 -15.35 14.05 -9.15
CA ALA A 162 -16.09 12.85 -9.47
C ALA A 162 -16.27 12.69 -10.98
N ALA A 163 -16.54 13.78 -11.70
CA ALA A 163 -16.55 13.78 -13.17
C ALA A 163 -15.18 13.39 -13.77
N VAL A 164 -14.07 13.82 -13.15
CA VAL A 164 -12.72 13.39 -13.55
C VAL A 164 -12.50 11.90 -13.26
N VAL A 165 -12.91 11.40 -12.10
CA VAL A 165 -12.84 9.97 -11.76
C VAL A 165 -13.65 9.14 -12.74
N GLN A 166 -14.89 9.54 -13.03
CA GLN A 166 -15.76 8.89 -13.99
C GLN A 166 -15.10 8.85 -15.38
N HIS A 167 -14.52 9.98 -15.82
CA HIS A 167 -13.80 10.01 -17.10
C HIS A 167 -12.61 9.05 -17.12
N ILE A 168 -11.84 8.96 -16.04
CA ILE A 168 -10.76 7.97 -15.91
C ILE A 168 -11.32 6.55 -16.00
N GLN A 169 -12.44 6.26 -15.33
CA GLN A 169 -13.09 4.95 -15.32
C GLN A 169 -13.69 4.55 -16.65
N GLU A 170 -14.16 5.50 -17.46
CA GLU A 170 -14.71 5.23 -18.79
C GLU A 170 -13.59 5.10 -19.85
N ASN A 171 -12.42 5.70 -19.60
CA ASN A 171 -11.35 5.83 -20.59
C ASN A 171 -10.00 5.24 -20.12
N PHE A 172 -9.99 4.34 -19.13
CA PHE A 172 -8.76 3.87 -18.48
C PHE A 172 -7.79 3.14 -19.43
N VAL A 173 -8.27 2.64 -20.57
CA VAL A 173 -7.42 2.01 -21.59
C VAL A 173 -6.47 3.03 -22.23
N GLN A 174 -6.91 4.28 -22.34
CA GLN A 174 -6.14 5.36 -22.97
C GLN A 174 -5.05 5.92 -22.05
N PRO A 175 -3.98 6.54 -22.61
CA PRO A 175 -2.99 7.25 -21.83
C PRO A 175 -3.60 8.43 -21.04
N LEU A 176 -3.15 8.63 -19.79
CA LEU A 176 -3.65 9.71 -18.94
C LEU A 176 -3.22 11.09 -19.44
N ASN A 177 -4.17 11.98 -19.69
CA ASN A 177 -3.89 13.37 -20.08
C ASN A 177 -4.26 14.36 -18.96
N MET A 178 -3.26 14.74 -18.15
CA MET A 178 -3.47 15.65 -17.01
C MET A 178 -4.02 17.03 -17.41
N ARG A 179 -3.69 17.54 -18.60
CA ARG A 179 -4.21 18.84 -19.07
C ARG A 179 -5.71 18.76 -19.35
N GLN A 180 -6.16 17.66 -19.96
CA GLN A 180 -7.57 17.41 -20.21
C GLN A 180 -8.34 17.28 -18.89
N LEU A 181 -7.84 16.46 -17.96
CA LEU A 181 -8.50 16.28 -16.66
C LEU A 181 -8.63 17.60 -15.88
N ALA A 182 -7.58 18.43 -15.91
CA ALA A 182 -7.56 19.73 -15.25
C ALA A 182 -8.59 20.69 -15.88
N SER A 183 -8.68 20.70 -17.22
CA SER A 183 -9.69 21.46 -17.95
C SER A 183 -11.12 21.03 -17.59
N MET A 184 -11.38 19.71 -17.51
CA MET A 184 -12.70 19.17 -17.13
C MET A 184 -13.16 19.60 -15.74
N ALA A 185 -12.23 19.73 -14.79
CA ALA A 185 -12.52 20.19 -13.43
C ALA A 185 -12.51 21.73 -13.28
N ASN A 186 -12.19 22.48 -14.35
CA ASN A 186 -11.91 23.91 -14.31
C ASN A 186 -10.87 24.26 -13.23
N MET A 187 -9.70 23.59 -13.30
CA MET A 187 -8.60 23.71 -12.34
C MET A 187 -7.26 23.73 -13.06
N SER A 188 -6.23 24.26 -12.40
CA SER A 188 -4.85 23.96 -12.79
C SER A 188 -4.50 22.50 -12.45
N ILE A 189 -3.46 21.95 -13.09
CA ILE A 189 -2.98 20.59 -12.79
C ILE A 189 -2.61 20.44 -11.30
N ALA A 190 -1.91 21.43 -10.73
CA ALA A 190 -1.53 21.42 -9.32
C ALA A 190 -2.75 21.47 -8.37
N GLN A 191 -3.78 22.24 -8.73
CA GLN A 191 -5.04 22.24 -7.97
C GLN A 191 -5.74 20.89 -8.05
N LEU A 192 -5.83 20.31 -9.25
CA LEU A 192 -6.42 19.00 -9.48
C LEU A 192 -5.74 17.95 -8.60
N GLU A 193 -4.40 17.84 -8.66
CA GLU A 193 -3.63 16.87 -7.86
C GLU A 193 -3.85 17.06 -6.36
N ARG A 194 -3.77 18.31 -5.88
CA ARG A 194 -3.98 18.63 -4.46
C ARG A 194 -5.39 18.25 -3.99
N TYR A 195 -6.42 18.57 -4.77
CA TYR A 195 -7.79 18.23 -4.41
C TYR A 195 -8.09 16.74 -4.55
N PHE A 196 -7.49 16.05 -5.52
CA PHE A 196 -7.55 14.59 -5.65
C PHE A 196 -7.01 13.92 -4.39
N HIS A 197 -5.81 14.32 -3.94
CA HIS A 197 -5.23 13.78 -2.70
C HIS A 197 -6.07 14.14 -1.47
N LYS A 198 -6.68 15.33 -1.43
CA LYS A 198 -7.51 15.77 -0.30
C LYS A 198 -8.84 15.01 -0.21
N VAL A 199 -9.46 14.70 -1.35
CA VAL A 199 -10.82 14.15 -1.42
C VAL A 199 -10.83 12.62 -1.57
N PHE A 200 -9.91 12.07 -2.36
CA PHE A 200 -9.85 10.63 -2.67
C PHE A 200 -8.66 9.93 -2.03
N HIS A 201 -7.74 10.66 -1.37
CA HIS A 201 -6.48 10.13 -0.86
C HIS A 201 -5.63 9.43 -1.93
N LEU A 202 -5.85 9.81 -3.19
CA LEU A 202 -5.21 9.26 -4.38
C LEU A 202 -4.88 10.37 -5.36
N THR A 203 -3.80 10.21 -6.10
CA THR A 203 -3.51 10.99 -7.30
C THR A 203 -4.33 10.47 -8.48
N PRO A 204 -4.58 11.28 -9.53
CA PRO A 204 -5.24 10.80 -10.75
C PRO A 204 -4.54 9.59 -11.40
N ARG A 205 -3.22 9.53 -11.30
CA ARG A 205 -2.43 8.37 -11.76
C ARG A 205 -2.70 7.11 -10.94
N GLN A 206 -2.79 7.23 -9.61
CA GLN A 206 -3.15 6.09 -8.75
C GLN A 206 -4.59 5.65 -8.98
N VAL A 207 -5.53 6.56 -9.27
CA VAL A 207 -6.90 6.19 -9.66
C VAL A 207 -6.91 5.42 -10.98
N LEU A 208 -6.15 5.88 -11.98
CA LEU A 208 -5.99 5.13 -13.24
C LEU A 208 -5.40 3.74 -12.99
N LEU A 209 -4.32 3.65 -12.20
CA LEU A 209 -3.67 2.39 -11.87
C LEU A 209 -4.65 1.43 -11.17
N LYS A 210 -5.34 1.91 -10.12
CA LYS A 210 -6.37 1.15 -9.41
C LYS A 210 -7.44 0.64 -10.37
N THR A 211 -7.99 1.52 -11.22
CA THR A 211 -9.03 1.16 -12.20
C THR A 211 -8.57 0.08 -13.17
N ARG A 212 -7.34 0.20 -13.71
CA ARG A 212 -6.75 -0.81 -14.60
C ARG A 212 -6.56 -2.15 -13.91
N LEU A 213 -6.17 -2.16 -12.64
CA LEU A 213 -5.97 -3.39 -11.87
C LEU A 213 -7.30 -4.01 -11.43
N ASP A 214 -8.31 -3.20 -11.09
CA ASP A 214 -9.67 -3.68 -10.84
C ASP A 214 -10.23 -4.37 -12.11
N ALA A 215 -10.09 -3.76 -13.28
CA ALA A 215 -10.45 -4.39 -14.56
C ALA A 215 -9.64 -5.67 -14.83
N ALA A 216 -8.33 -5.64 -14.58
CA ALA A 216 -7.47 -6.80 -14.77
C ALA A 216 -7.86 -7.97 -13.85
N THR A 217 -8.11 -7.72 -12.57
CA THR A 217 -8.51 -8.78 -11.62
C THR A 217 -9.85 -9.40 -12.02
N ALA A 218 -10.81 -8.61 -12.51
CA ALA A 218 -12.07 -9.11 -13.06
C ALA A 218 -11.87 -9.97 -14.32
N LEU A 219 -11.03 -9.51 -15.25
CA LEU A 219 -10.72 -10.25 -16.49
C LEU A 219 -9.88 -11.50 -16.24
N LEU A 220 -9.06 -11.54 -15.19
CA LEU A 220 -8.20 -12.69 -14.87
C LEU A 220 -8.99 -13.93 -14.40
N VAL A 221 -10.27 -13.76 -14.03
CA VAL A 221 -11.22 -14.86 -13.76
C VAL A 221 -11.54 -15.64 -15.05
N THR A 222 -11.41 -15.00 -16.22
CA THR A 222 -11.65 -15.63 -17.52
C THR A 222 -10.44 -16.45 -17.99
N HIS A 223 -10.63 -17.22 -19.06
CA HIS A 223 -9.56 -18.00 -19.70
C HIS A 223 -8.72 -17.23 -20.72
N ASP A 224 -8.93 -15.92 -20.89
CA ASP A 224 -8.19 -15.09 -21.85
C ASP A 224 -6.68 -15.12 -21.57
N LYS A 225 -5.83 -14.90 -22.58
CA LYS A 225 -4.38 -14.87 -22.33
C LYS A 225 -4.03 -13.62 -21.52
N VAL A 226 -3.03 -13.73 -20.64
CA VAL A 226 -2.58 -12.58 -19.82
C VAL A 226 -2.12 -11.40 -20.69
N THR A 227 -1.59 -11.68 -21.89
CA THR A 227 -1.26 -10.67 -22.91
C THR A 227 -2.48 -9.88 -23.37
N ASP A 228 -3.62 -10.55 -23.54
CA ASP A 228 -4.86 -9.96 -24.03
C ASP A 228 -5.50 -9.15 -22.90
N VAL A 229 -5.49 -9.68 -21.67
CA VAL A 229 -5.88 -8.95 -20.46
C VAL A 229 -5.06 -7.66 -20.31
N ALA A 230 -3.74 -7.71 -20.53
CA ALA A 230 -2.89 -6.52 -20.46
C ALA A 230 -3.31 -5.45 -21.48
N ALA A 231 -3.58 -5.85 -22.72
CA ALA A 231 -4.04 -4.95 -23.78
C ALA A 231 -5.41 -4.34 -23.46
N LEU A 232 -6.37 -5.14 -22.98
CA LEU A 232 -7.69 -4.70 -22.53
C LEU A 232 -7.62 -3.74 -21.34
N CYS A 233 -6.55 -3.81 -20.54
CA CYS A 233 -6.30 -2.90 -19.42
C CYS A 233 -5.47 -1.67 -19.79
N GLY A 234 -5.18 -1.43 -21.08
CA GLY A 234 -4.45 -0.25 -21.54
C GLY A 234 -2.94 -0.32 -21.37
N TYR A 235 -2.37 -1.52 -21.29
CA TYR A 235 -0.92 -1.74 -21.31
C TYR A 235 -0.46 -2.14 -22.72
N THR A 236 0.52 -1.43 -23.25
CA THR A 236 1.13 -1.73 -24.55
C THR A 236 2.13 -2.87 -24.49
N ASP A 237 2.67 -3.15 -23.29
CA ASP A 237 3.65 -4.20 -23.04
C ASP A 237 3.19 -5.08 -21.87
N HIS A 238 3.10 -6.39 -22.14
CA HIS A 238 2.77 -7.41 -21.16
C HIS A 238 3.78 -7.45 -19.99
N SER A 239 5.06 -7.15 -20.24
CA SER A 239 6.09 -7.15 -19.20
C SER A 239 5.91 -5.97 -18.25
N ALA A 240 5.58 -4.79 -18.77
CA ALA A 240 5.19 -3.63 -17.98
C ALA A 240 3.93 -3.91 -17.14
N PHE A 241 2.90 -4.51 -17.73
CA PHE A 241 1.71 -4.94 -16.99
C PHE A 241 2.05 -5.90 -15.86
N THR A 242 2.78 -6.98 -16.15
CA THR A 242 3.12 -8.01 -15.16
C THR A 242 3.92 -7.41 -14.00
N ARG A 243 4.90 -6.55 -14.26
CA ARG A 243 5.66 -5.86 -13.22
C ARG A 243 4.77 -4.95 -12.38
N GLN A 244 3.93 -4.15 -13.01
CA GLN A 244 3.03 -3.23 -12.31
C GLN A 244 1.98 -3.98 -11.47
N PHE A 245 1.37 -5.03 -12.03
CA PHE A 245 0.42 -5.87 -11.33
C PHE A 245 1.10 -6.55 -10.13
N LYS A 246 2.29 -7.12 -10.32
CA LYS A 246 3.06 -7.71 -9.22
C LYS A 246 3.45 -6.67 -8.15
N ALA A 247 3.85 -5.47 -8.54
CA ALA A 247 4.24 -4.42 -7.59
C ALA A 247 3.06 -3.91 -6.74
N THR A 248 1.83 -4.03 -7.25
CA THR A 248 0.64 -3.46 -6.60
C THR A 248 -0.25 -4.52 -5.94
N VAL A 249 -0.42 -5.68 -6.57
CA VAL A 249 -1.19 -6.84 -6.07
C VAL A 249 -0.30 -7.81 -5.28
N GLY A 250 1.02 -7.74 -5.49
CA GLY A 250 2.02 -8.57 -4.86
C GLY A 250 2.43 -9.80 -5.69
N ILE A 251 1.49 -10.43 -6.39
CA ILE A 251 1.72 -11.63 -7.22
C ILE A 251 1.60 -11.33 -8.70
N THR A 252 2.14 -12.19 -9.57
CA THR A 252 1.96 -12.04 -11.02
C THR A 252 0.49 -12.30 -11.42
N PRO A 253 0.02 -11.77 -12.56
CA PRO A 253 -1.32 -12.05 -13.06
C PRO A 253 -1.63 -13.56 -13.22
N THR A 254 -0.66 -14.35 -13.67
CA THR A 254 -0.78 -15.81 -13.82
C THR A 254 -0.95 -16.53 -12.48
N GLU A 255 -0.21 -16.10 -11.46
CA GLU A 255 -0.36 -16.63 -10.10
C GLU A 255 -1.71 -16.23 -9.49
N TYR A 256 -2.16 -14.99 -9.72
CA TYR A 256 -3.47 -14.51 -9.29
C TYR A 256 -4.60 -15.35 -9.88
N ARG A 257 -4.56 -15.60 -11.19
CA ARG A 257 -5.51 -16.51 -11.86
C ARG A 257 -5.51 -17.91 -11.26
N SER A 258 -4.32 -18.47 -11.03
CA SER A 258 -4.19 -19.80 -10.42
C SER A 258 -4.86 -19.88 -9.05
N LEU A 259 -4.79 -18.81 -8.25
CA LEU A 259 -5.46 -18.73 -6.95
C LEU A 259 -6.98 -18.70 -7.07
N LEU A 260 -7.52 -17.93 -8.02
CA LEU A 260 -8.97 -17.86 -8.25
C LEU A 260 -9.55 -19.23 -8.64
N HIS A 261 -8.85 -19.99 -9.49
CA HIS A 261 -9.31 -21.32 -9.90
C HIS A 261 -9.02 -22.41 -8.86
N ALA A 262 -7.95 -22.28 -8.06
CA ALA A 262 -7.66 -23.22 -6.98
C ALA A 262 -8.66 -23.11 -5.81
N GLY A 263 -9.18 -21.91 -5.53
CA GLY A 263 -10.22 -21.68 -4.53
C GLY A 263 -11.63 -22.15 -4.93
N ALA A 264 -11.83 -22.59 -6.17
CA ALA A 264 -13.09 -23.16 -6.66
C ALA A 264 -13.15 -24.70 -6.53
N ALA A 265 -12.09 -25.35 -6.04
CA ALA A 265 -12.14 -26.76 -5.66
C ALA A 265 -12.72 -26.85 -4.23
N PRO A 266 -13.79 -27.63 -3.98
CA PRO A 266 -14.30 -27.81 -2.63
C PRO A 266 -13.22 -28.49 -1.78
N ASP A 267 -12.97 -27.95 -0.58
CA ASP A 267 -12.17 -28.59 0.46
C ASP A 267 -12.63 -30.05 0.57
N LYS A 268 -11.78 -30.99 0.15
CA LYS A 268 -12.01 -32.40 0.41
C LYS A 268 -11.78 -32.60 1.90
N VAL A 269 -12.90 -32.82 2.60
CA VAL A 269 -13.03 -33.35 3.95
C VAL A 269 -12.12 -34.55 4.17
#